data_AF-A0A0D0BXT1-F1
#
_entry.id   AF-A0A0D0BXT1-F1
#
_cell.length_a   1.000
_cell.length_b   1.000
_cell.length_c   1.000
_cell.angle_alpha   90.00
_cell.angle_beta   90.00
_cell.angle_gamma   90.00
#
_symmetry.space_group_name_H-M   'P 1'
#
loop_
_entity.id
_entity.type
_entity.pdbx_description
1 polymer ?
#
loop_
_entity_poly.entity_id
_entity_poly.type
_entity_poly.pdbx_seq_one_letter_code
_entity_poly.pdbx_strand_id
1 'polypeptide(L)'
;MSSQDPNTVSGNASDDIKGFLVDPQTSFNTLNEGKFRTTFAQSVVERIVILEASLIRNGVEPSRQEAKVVCSIRVEEDMINGLGSMHGGASALLVDLCSTLAMVTLQMHLNGSPVVTVSQAMNLTFHAPAPL
;
A
#
# COMPACT_ATOMS: atom_id res chain seq x y z
N MET A 1 14.44 8.19 -0.69
CA MET A 1 13.27 7.58 -0.05
C MET A 1 13.30 7.94 1.42
N SER A 2 12.34 8.71 1.90
CA SER A 2 12.16 8.92 3.34
C SER A 2 11.41 7.71 3.89
N SER A 3 11.92 7.05 4.93
CA SER A 3 11.15 6.05 5.67
C SER A 3 10.26 6.75 6.70
N GLN A 4 9.06 6.20 6.89
CA GLN A 4 8.17 6.62 7.98
C GLN A 4 8.57 5.86 9.26
N ASP A 5 8.39 6.46 10.44
CA ASP A 5 8.60 5.77 11.72
C ASP A 5 7.52 4.69 11.93
N PRO A 6 7.87 3.40 12.05
CA PRO A 6 6.92 2.30 12.23
C PRO A 6 6.01 2.48 13.46
N ASN A 7 6.46 3.17 14.49
CA ASN A 7 5.68 3.40 15.71
C ASN A 7 4.48 4.32 15.50
N THR A 8 4.44 5.04 14.37
CA THR A 8 3.29 5.86 13.98
C THR A 8 2.17 5.06 13.31
N VAL A 9 2.43 3.79 12.96
CA VAL A 9 1.45 2.90 12.35
C VAL A 9 0.60 2.23 13.43
N SER A 10 -0.69 2.55 13.44
CA SER A 10 -1.66 1.93 14.35
C SER A 10 -2.02 0.49 13.92
N GLY A 11 -2.85 -0.19 14.71
CA GLY A 11 -3.28 -1.56 14.43
C GLY A 11 -2.41 -2.64 15.08
N ASN A 12 -2.84 -3.89 14.94
CA ASN A 12 -2.30 -5.06 15.63
C ASN A 12 -1.35 -5.92 14.78
N ALA A 13 -0.94 -5.48 13.59
CA ALA A 13 0.19 -6.11 12.89
C ALA A 13 1.48 -5.97 13.73
N SER A 14 2.38 -6.93 13.61
CA SER A 14 3.64 -6.94 14.33
C SER A 14 4.60 -5.86 13.84
N ASP A 15 5.57 -5.48 14.68
CA ASP A 15 6.49 -4.37 14.40
C ASP A 15 7.38 -4.62 13.18
N ASP A 16 7.72 -5.88 12.89
CA ASP A 16 8.45 -6.28 11.68
C ASP A 16 7.63 -6.03 10.41
N ILE A 17 6.33 -6.32 10.44
CA ILE A 17 5.42 -6.03 9.32
C ILE A 17 5.29 -4.53 9.15
N LYS A 18 5.02 -3.78 10.23
CA LYS A 18 4.92 -2.31 10.17
C LYS A 18 6.21 -1.71 9.64
N GLY A 19 7.36 -2.17 10.13
CA GLY A 19 8.69 -1.76 9.69
C GLY A 19 8.92 -2.02 8.21
N PHE A 20 8.50 -3.18 7.71
CA PHE A 20 8.59 -3.50 6.28
C PHE A 20 7.76 -2.54 5.42
N LEU A 21 6.50 -2.28 5.80
CA LEU A 21 5.58 -1.45 5.02
C LEU A 21 6.02 0.02 4.92
N VAL A 22 6.63 0.57 5.97
CA VAL A 22 7.04 1.98 6.04
C VAL A 22 8.45 2.26 5.55
N ASP A 23 9.18 1.22 5.15
CA ASP A 23 10.49 1.31 4.52
C ASP A 23 10.39 0.89 3.03
N PRO A 24 10.10 1.86 2.13
CA PRO A 24 9.98 1.60 0.71
C PRO A 24 11.27 1.01 0.13
N GLN A 25 12.44 1.36 0.66
CA GLN A 25 13.71 0.90 0.13
C GLN A 25 13.95 -0.57 0.48
N THR A 26 13.69 -0.96 1.73
CA THR A 26 13.75 -2.36 2.15
C THR A 26 12.70 -3.18 1.40
N SER A 27 11.45 -2.74 1.38
CA SER A 27 10.38 -3.41 0.61
C SER A 27 10.74 -3.61 -0.85
N PHE A 28 11.20 -2.54 -1.51
CA PHE A 28 11.56 -2.57 -2.92
C PHE A 28 12.75 -3.48 -3.21
N ASN A 29 13.80 -3.42 -2.40
CA ASN A 29 14.99 -4.25 -2.59
C ASN A 29 14.70 -5.72 -2.34
N THR A 30 13.90 -6.04 -1.31
CA THR A 30 13.48 -7.41 -1.01
C THR A 30 12.66 -8.00 -2.14
N LEU A 31 11.71 -7.24 -2.70
CA LEU A 31 10.82 -7.75 -3.76
C LEU A 31 11.48 -7.79 -5.15
N ASN A 32 12.44 -6.90 -5.43
CA ASN A 32 13.09 -6.79 -6.74
C ASN A 32 14.51 -7.35 -6.80
N GLU A 33 15.02 -7.92 -5.71
CA GLU A 33 16.40 -8.44 -5.60
C GLU A 33 17.47 -7.39 -6.04
N GLY A 34 17.18 -6.09 -5.86
CA GLY A 34 18.08 -5.00 -6.26
C GLY A 34 18.27 -4.78 -7.77
N LYS A 35 17.41 -5.34 -8.64
CA LYS A 35 17.59 -5.30 -10.11
C LYS A 35 17.42 -3.91 -10.75
N PHE A 36 16.64 -3.03 -10.13
CA PHE A 36 16.27 -1.72 -10.71
C PHE A 36 16.53 -0.58 -9.73
N ARG A 37 16.66 0.65 -10.25
CA ARG A 37 16.89 1.86 -9.44
C ARG A 37 15.60 2.66 -9.16
N THR A 38 14.58 2.44 -9.98
CA THR A 38 13.31 3.17 -9.95
C THR A 38 12.21 2.35 -10.61
N THR A 39 10.96 2.65 -10.29
CA THR A 39 9.77 2.08 -10.93
C THR A 39 8.77 3.17 -11.30
N PHE A 40 7.75 2.77 -12.04
CA PHE A 40 6.64 3.64 -12.40
C PHE A 40 6.07 4.37 -11.18
N ALA A 41 5.85 5.68 -11.32
CA ALA A 41 5.23 6.54 -10.32
C ALA A 41 5.90 6.55 -8.93
N GLN A 42 7.19 6.23 -8.83
CA GLN A 42 7.93 6.23 -7.56
C GLN A 42 7.77 7.53 -6.76
N SER A 43 7.80 8.71 -7.40
CA SER A 43 7.60 10.00 -6.72
C SER A 43 6.23 10.16 -6.06
N VAL A 44 5.20 9.50 -6.60
CA VAL A 44 3.85 9.47 -6.00
C VAL A 44 3.82 8.46 -4.86
N VAL A 45 4.33 7.24 -5.09
CA VAL A 45 4.30 6.14 -4.11
C VAL A 45 5.08 6.51 -2.84
N GLU A 46 6.22 7.20 -2.95
CA GLU A 46 7.03 7.64 -1.81
C GLU A 46 6.32 8.67 -0.89
N ARG A 47 5.23 9.30 -1.35
CA ARG A 47 4.45 10.26 -0.54
C ARG A 47 3.30 9.59 0.21
N ILE A 48 3.10 8.29 0.05
CA ILE A 48 2.04 7.54 0.74
C ILE A 48 2.48 7.29 2.19
N VAL A 49 1.58 7.58 3.12
CA VAL A 49 1.76 7.36 4.55
C VAL A 49 0.87 6.20 4.99
N ILE A 50 1.45 5.25 5.71
CA ILE A 50 0.70 4.12 6.27
C ILE A 50 0.19 4.51 7.66
N LEU A 51 -1.13 4.57 7.85
CA LEU A 51 -1.75 4.98 9.12
C LEU A 51 -2.10 3.79 10.02
N GLU A 52 -2.45 2.65 9.43
CA GLU A 52 -2.89 1.45 10.15
C GLU A 52 -2.46 0.19 9.39
N ALA A 53 -2.02 -0.83 10.12
CA ALA A 53 -1.90 -2.19 9.64
C ALA A 53 -2.50 -3.15 10.69
N SER A 54 -3.58 -3.84 10.32
CA SER A 54 -4.37 -4.69 11.21
C SER A 54 -4.65 -6.05 10.62
N LEU A 55 -4.64 -7.08 11.46
CA LEU A 55 -5.07 -8.45 11.18
C LEU A 55 -6.44 -8.68 11.81
N ILE A 56 -7.38 -9.12 10.99
CA ILE A 56 -8.80 -9.26 11.32
C ILE A 56 -9.18 -10.74 11.13
N ARG A 57 -9.93 -11.30 12.09
CA ARG A 57 -10.55 -12.61 11.89
C ARG A 57 -11.79 -12.45 11.02
N ASN A 58 -11.93 -13.25 9.97
CA ASN A 58 -13.12 -13.21 9.16
C ASN A 58 -14.32 -13.71 9.97
N GLY A 59 -15.35 -12.87 10.10
CA GLY A 59 -16.53 -13.18 10.91
C GLY A 59 -17.47 -14.24 10.31
N VAL A 60 -17.33 -14.51 9.01
CA VAL A 60 -18.14 -15.50 8.26
C VAL A 60 -17.43 -16.84 8.16
N GLU A 61 -16.12 -16.83 7.94
CA GLU A 61 -15.26 -18.02 7.86
C GLU A 61 -14.09 -17.88 8.86
N PRO A 62 -14.27 -18.28 10.14
CA PRO A 62 -13.29 -18.04 11.20
C PRO A 62 -11.91 -18.66 11.01
N SER A 63 -11.79 -19.63 10.09
CA SER A 63 -10.50 -20.21 9.66
C SER A 63 -9.71 -19.28 8.73
N ARG A 64 -10.33 -18.23 8.20
CA ARG A 64 -9.67 -17.21 7.39
C ARG A 64 -9.33 -15.98 8.21
N GLN A 65 -8.19 -15.40 7.85
CA GLN A 65 -7.73 -14.12 8.34
C GLN A 65 -7.71 -13.13 7.19
N GLU A 66 -7.93 -11.88 7.52
CA GLU A 66 -7.88 -10.74 6.62
C GLU A 66 -6.86 -9.74 7.15
N ALA A 67 -6.29 -8.94 6.25
CA ALA A 67 -5.50 -7.79 6.63
C ALA A 67 -6.19 -6.52 6.15
N LYS A 68 -6.10 -5.47 6.97
CA LYS A 68 -6.53 -4.12 6.66
C LYS A 68 -5.33 -3.21 6.75
N VAL A 69 -5.12 -2.42 5.70
CA VAL A 69 -4.13 -1.35 5.69
C VAL A 69 -4.85 -0.05 5.37
N VAL A 70 -4.55 1.00 6.13
CA VAL A 70 -5.06 2.36 5.85
C VAL A 70 -3.89 3.21 5.39
N CYS A 71 -4.01 3.75 4.18
CA CYS A 71 -3.04 4.64 3.58
C CYS A 71 -3.59 6.06 3.47
N SER A 72 -2.72 7.06 3.50
CA SER A 72 -3.05 8.46 3.27
C SER A 72 -2.05 9.07 2.31
N ILE A 73 -2.52 9.99 1.46
CA ILE A 73 -1.69 10.78 0.56
C ILE A 73 -2.38 12.12 0.32
N ARG A 74 -1.60 13.19 0.16
CA ARG A 74 -2.09 14.49 -0.30
C ARG A 74 -2.11 14.49 -1.84
N VAL A 75 -3.19 14.99 -2.43
CA VAL A 75 -3.26 15.19 -3.89
C VAL A 75 -2.31 16.32 -4.26
N GLU A 76 -1.51 16.12 -5.30
CA GLU A 76 -0.48 17.07 -5.73
C GLU A 76 -0.53 17.20 -7.26
N GLU A 77 0.13 18.22 -7.82
CA GLU A 77 0.02 18.59 -9.24
C GLU A 77 0.39 17.47 -10.22
N ASP A 78 1.29 16.56 -9.84
CA ASP A 78 1.70 15.42 -10.68
C ASP A 78 0.70 14.24 -10.66
N MET A 79 -0.41 14.39 -9.94
CA MET A 79 -1.47 13.39 -9.81
C MET A 79 -2.79 13.81 -10.47
N ILE A 80 -2.94 15.08 -10.86
CA ILE A 80 -4.22 15.62 -11.35
C ILE A 80 -4.44 15.39 -12.86
N ASN A 81 -5.70 15.39 -13.26
CA ASN A 81 -6.13 15.47 -14.65
C ASN A 81 -6.31 16.94 -15.09
N GLY A 82 -6.73 17.16 -16.34
CA GLY A 82 -6.97 18.50 -16.89
C GLY A 82 -8.10 19.30 -16.23
N LEU A 83 -8.85 18.71 -15.29
CA LEU A 83 -9.89 19.37 -14.49
C LEU A 83 -9.41 19.74 -13.08
N GLY A 84 -8.13 19.53 -12.74
CA GLY A 84 -7.59 19.86 -11.42
C GLY A 84 -8.01 18.90 -10.30
N SER A 85 -8.46 17.69 -10.65
CA SER A 85 -8.77 16.61 -9.70
C SER A 85 -7.88 15.40 -9.98
N MET A 86 -7.67 14.54 -8.98
CA MET A 86 -6.88 13.31 -9.12
C MET A 86 -7.28 12.54 -10.39
N HIS A 87 -6.30 12.23 -11.23
CA HIS A 87 -6.48 11.47 -12.45
C HIS A 87 -6.94 10.05 -12.12
N GLY A 88 -7.90 9.50 -12.88
CA GLY A 88 -8.43 8.16 -12.62
C GLY A 88 -7.34 7.07 -12.61
N GLY A 89 -6.29 7.24 -13.43
CA GLY A 89 -5.09 6.40 -13.40
C GLY A 89 -4.26 6.52 -12.10
N ALA A 90 -4.15 7.72 -11.53
CA ALA A 90 -3.48 7.90 -10.22
C ALA A 90 -4.32 7.26 -9.10
N SER A 91 -5.64 7.42 -9.14
CA SER A 91 -6.54 6.71 -8.21
C SER A 91 -6.43 5.19 -8.33
N ALA A 92 -6.36 4.65 -9.57
CA ALA A 92 -6.19 3.22 -9.80
C ALA A 92 -4.85 2.70 -9.26
N LEU A 93 -3.76 3.44 -9.46
CA LEU A 93 -2.45 3.14 -8.86
C LEU A 93 -2.53 3.07 -7.33
N LEU A 94 -3.21 4.02 -6.69
CA LEU A 94 -3.35 4.03 -5.23
C LEU A 94 -4.14 2.81 -4.73
N VAL A 95 -5.24 2.45 -5.40
CA VAL A 95 -6.04 1.26 -5.02
C VAL A 95 -5.24 -0.02 -5.21
N ASP A 96 -4.49 -0.13 -6.32
CA ASP A 96 -3.61 -1.27 -6.60
C ASP A 96 -2.52 -1.44 -5.52
N LEU A 97 -1.89 -0.33 -5.11
CA LEU A 97 -0.89 -0.37 -4.05
C LEU A 97 -1.51 -0.73 -2.69
N CYS A 98 -2.63 -0.10 -2.31
CA CYS A 98 -3.26 -0.34 -1.02
C CYS A 98 -3.71 -1.79 -0.86
N SER A 99 -4.28 -2.39 -1.92
CA SER A 99 -4.66 -3.80 -1.91
C SER A 99 -3.44 -4.72 -1.84
N THR A 100 -2.36 -4.38 -2.54
CA THR A 100 -1.08 -5.10 -2.46
C THR A 100 -0.48 -5.05 -1.05
N LEU A 101 -0.47 -3.89 -0.40
CA LEU A 101 0.06 -3.74 0.97
C LEU A 101 -0.74 -4.58 1.98
N ALA A 102 -2.06 -4.67 1.82
CA ALA A 102 -2.90 -5.57 2.62
C ALA A 102 -2.54 -7.04 2.37
N MET A 103 -2.35 -7.46 1.12
CA MET A 103 -1.90 -8.82 0.81
C MET A 103 -0.52 -9.12 1.41
N VAL A 104 0.44 -8.21 1.28
CA VAL A 104 1.78 -8.35 1.86
C VAL A 104 1.70 -8.50 3.38
N THR A 105 0.89 -7.65 4.05
CA THR A 105 0.65 -7.73 5.51
C THR A 105 0.16 -9.12 5.91
N LEU A 106 -0.84 -9.66 5.19
CA LEU A 106 -1.38 -10.98 5.48
C LEU A 106 -0.37 -12.09 5.19
N GLN A 107 0.34 -12.04 4.07
CA GLN A 107 1.33 -13.07 3.70
C GLN A 107 2.51 -13.09 4.67
N MET A 108 3.01 -11.93 5.10
CA MET A 108 4.05 -11.84 6.12
C MET A 108 3.57 -12.45 7.44
N HIS A 109 2.32 -12.17 7.83
CA HIS A 109 1.75 -12.75 9.05
C HIS A 109 1.66 -14.29 8.98
N LEU A 110 1.22 -14.84 7.84
CA LEU A 110 1.00 -16.28 7.68
C LEU A 110 2.29 -17.06 7.45
N ASN A 111 3.25 -16.48 6.72
CA ASN A 111 4.44 -17.20 6.23
C ASN A 111 5.74 -16.74 6.89
N GLY A 112 5.73 -15.64 7.65
CA GLY A 112 6.92 -15.01 8.24
C GLY A 112 7.81 -14.25 7.24
N SER A 113 7.39 -14.12 5.98
CA SER A 113 8.15 -13.42 4.94
C SER A 113 7.23 -12.78 3.89
N PRO A 114 7.66 -11.68 3.25
CA PRO A 114 6.91 -11.07 2.17
C PRO A 114 6.93 -12.00 0.94
N VAL A 115 5.78 -12.13 0.29
CA VAL A 115 5.64 -12.89 -0.95
C VAL A 115 5.39 -11.92 -2.09
N VAL A 116 6.09 -12.10 -3.20
CA VAL A 116 5.83 -11.33 -4.43
C VAL A 116 4.47 -11.74 -4.97
N THR A 117 3.54 -10.79 -5.01
CA THR A 117 2.20 -10.97 -5.58
C THR A 117 1.99 -10.00 -6.74
N VAL A 118 1.04 -10.32 -7.61
CA VAL A 118 0.61 -9.44 -8.69
C VAL A 118 -0.91 -9.30 -8.68
N SER A 119 -1.41 -8.12 -9.01
CA SER A 119 -2.83 -7.86 -9.23
C SER A 119 -3.28 -8.53 -10.52
N GLN A 120 -4.20 -9.50 -10.41
CA GLN A 120 -4.75 -10.20 -11.58
C GLN A 120 -5.91 -9.44 -12.22
N ALA A 121 -6.77 -8.83 -11.40
CA ALA A 121 -7.91 -8.04 -11.85
C ALA A 121 -8.21 -6.94 -10.83
N MET A 122 -8.71 -5.81 -11.34
CA MET A 122 -9.13 -4.67 -10.53
C MET A 122 -10.40 -4.08 -11.15
N ASN A 123 -11.39 -3.82 -10.33
CA ASN A 123 -12.63 -3.15 -10.70
C ASN A 123 -12.78 -1.89 -9.85
N LEU A 124 -12.99 -0.75 -10.49
CA LEU A 124 -13.05 0.56 -9.84
C LEU A 124 -14.35 1.26 -10.23
N THR A 125 -15.03 1.81 -9.22
CA THR A 125 -16.15 2.74 -9.41
C THR A 125 -15.75 4.10 -8.86
N PHE A 126 -15.80 5.13 -9.71
CA PHE A 126 -15.45 6.50 -9.32
C PHE A 126 -16.70 7.24 -8.86
N HIS A 127 -16.78 7.57 -7.58
CA HIS A 127 -17.96 8.19 -6.97
C HIS A 127 -17.91 9.72 -6.95
N ALA A 128 -16.73 10.30 -6.69
CA ALA A 128 -16.54 11.74 -6.55
C ALA A 128 -15.11 12.15 -6.92
N PRO A 129 -14.89 13.40 -7.37
CA PRO A 129 -13.55 13.92 -7.61
C PRO A 129 -12.80 14.15 -6.28
N ALA A 130 -11.49 13.92 -6.29
CA ALA A 130 -10.57 14.34 -5.24
C ALA A 130 -9.76 15.54 -5.77
N PRO A 131 -10.06 16.78 -5.33
CA PRO A 131 -9.37 17.97 -5.82
C PRO A 131 -7.93 18.03 -5.31
N LEU A 132 -7.11 18.85 -5.99
CA LEU A 132 -5.81 19.31 -5.49
C LEU A 132 -5.93 19.97 -4.11
#